data_AF-A0A7I8I7B9-F1
#
_entry.id   AF-A0A7I8I7B9-F1
#
_cell.length_a   1.000
_cell.length_b   1.000
_cell.length_c   1.000
_cell.angle_alpha   90.00
_cell.angle_beta   90.00
_cell.angle_gamma   90.00
#
_symmetry.space_group_name_H-M   'P 1'
#
loop_
_entity.id
_entity.type
_entity.pdbx_description
1 polymer ?
#
loop_
_entity_poly.entity_id
_entity_poly.type
_entity_poly.pdbx_seq_one_letter_code
_entity_poly.pdbx_strand_id
1 'polypeptide(L)' 'MFLGAIRRPDKAAAHRQLKTHLAIMGAVIAAIRVTPIILHLLTKEKEELRLEL' A
#
# COMPACT_ATOMS: atom_id res chain seq x y z
N MET A 1 26.33 -22.42 12.72
CA MET A 1 25.22 -23.21 12.13
C MET A 1 24.40 -22.29 11.24
N PHE A 2 24.69 -22.23 9.94
CA PHE A 2 24.12 -21.22 9.04
C PHE A 2 23.13 -21.77 7.99
N LEU A 3 22.76 -23.06 8.03
CA LEU A 3 21.81 -23.65 7.07
C LEU A 3 20.83 -24.67 7.68
N GLY A 4 20.68 -24.71 9.01
CA GLY A 4 19.93 -25.77 9.72
C GLY A 4 18.54 -25.42 10.24
N ALA A 5 18.06 -24.18 10.10
CA ALA A 5 16.79 -23.78 10.72
C ALA A 5 16.02 -22.73 9.90
N ILE A 6 15.81 -22.95 8.61
CA ILE A 6 14.69 -22.29 7.93
C ILE A 6 13.42 -23.06 8.34
N ARG A 7 12.92 -22.76 9.55
CA ARG A 7 11.60 -23.24 9.98
C ARG A 7 10.59 -22.57 9.06
N ARG A 8 9.98 -23.35 8.16
CA ARG A 8 8.89 -22.85 7.32
C ARG A 8 7.81 -22.27 8.24
N PRO A 9 7.33 -21.05 7.97
CA PRO A 9 6.27 -20.47 8.78
C PRO A 9 5.02 -21.34 8.68
N ASP A 10 4.26 -21.40 9.77
CA ASP A 10 2.95 -22.02 9.77
C ASP A 10 2.08 -21.41 8.66
N LYS A 11 1.29 -22.24 7.95
CA LYS A 11 0.51 -21.79 6.79
C LYS A 11 -0.47 -20.67 7.15
N ALA A 12 -1.08 -20.73 8.33
CA ALA A 12 -2.00 -19.70 8.79
C ALA A 12 -1.25 -18.40 9.14
N ALA A 13 -0.07 -18.52 9.77
CA ALA A 13 0.80 -17.38 10.04
C ALA A 13 1.27 -16.69 8.74
N ALA A 14 1.75 -17.46 7.76
CA ALA A 14 2.19 -16.94 6.46
C ALA A 14 1.05 -16.24 5.70
N HIS A 15 -0.15 -16.83 5.70
CA HIS A 15 -1.31 -16.24 5.05
C HIS A 15 -1.78 -14.94 5.73
N ARG A 16 -1.74 -14.88 7.07
CA ARG A 16 -2.02 -13.63 7.81
C ARG A 16 -1.00 -12.55 7.46
N GLN A 17 0.28 -12.90 7.45
CA GLN A 17 1.35 -11.97 7.10
C GLN A 17 1.16 -11.43 5.68
N LEU A 18 0.89 -12.30 4.70
CA LEU A 18 0.62 -11.89 3.32
C LEU A 18 -0.55 -10.89 3.24
N LYS A 19 -1.67 -11.18 3.91
CA LYS A 19 -2.83 -10.27 3.93
C LYS A 19 -2.49 -8.92 4.53
N THR A 20 -1.73 -8.88 5.62
CA THR A 20 -1.27 -7.63 6.22
C THR A 20 -0.40 -6.83 5.25
N HIS A 21 0.55 -7.47 4.57
CA HIS A 21 1.42 -6.78 3.61
C HIS A 21 0.64 -6.24 2.41
N LEU A 22 -0.30 -7.02 1.88
CA LEU A 22 -1.18 -6.57 0.80
C LEU A 22 -2.09 -5.41 1.24
N ALA A 23 -2.61 -5.46 2.47
CA ALA A 23 -3.43 -4.37 3.01
C ALA A 23 -2.63 -3.07 3.15
N ILE A 24 -1.40 -3.15 3.68
CA ILE A 24 -0.51 -1.98 3.80
C ILE A 24 -0.15 -1.43 2.42
N MET A 25 0.25 -2.29 1.48
CA MET A 25 0.57 -1.89 0.12
C MET A 25 -0.62 -1.21 -0.56
N GLY A 26 -1.81 -1.81 -0.47
CA GLY A 26 -3.03 -1.23 -1.01
C GLY A 26 -3.38 0.12 -0.37
N ALA A 27 -3.23 0.24 0.95
CA ALA A 27 -3.46 1.50 1.65
C ALA A 27 -2.51 2.61 1.20
N VAL A 28 -1.22 2.30 1.02
CA VAL A 28 -0.23 3.28 0.52
C VAL A 28 -0.56 3.72 -0.90
N ILE A 29 -0.89 2.77 -1.80
CA ILE A 29 -1.27 3.09 -3.18
C ILE A 29 -2.53 3.98 -3.20
N ALA A 30 -3.54 3.62 -2.41
CA ALA A 30 -4.77 4.41 -2.31
C ALA A 30 -4.48 5.82 -1.78
N ALA A 31 -3.64 5.95 -0.76
CA ALA A 31 -3.23 7.25 -0.23
C ALA A 31 -2.54 8.10 -1.30
N ILE A 32 -1.58 7.54 -2.04
CA ILE A 32 -0.89 8.25 -3.13
C ILE A 32 -1.89 8.71 -4.20
N ARG A 33 -2.85 7.86 -4.60
CA ARG A 33 -3.87 8.20 -5.59
C ARG A 33 -4.86 9.27 -5.11
N VAL A 34 -5.22 9.26 -3.83
CA VAL A 34 -6.18 10.19 -3.24
C VAL A 34 -5.54 11.53 -2.88
N THR A 35 -4.24 11.55 -2.59
CA THR A 35 -3.47 12.77 -2.24
C THR A 35 -3.68 13.93 -3.22
N PRO A 36 -3.53 13.77 -4.56
CA PRO A 36 -3.73 14.88 -5.49
C PRO A 36 -5.19 15.38 -5.51
N ILE A 37 -6.17 14.50 -5.29
CA ILE A 37 -7.59 14.86 -5.20
C ILE A 37 -7.82 15.75 -3.98
N ILE A 38 -7.31 15.32 -2.82
CA ILE A 38 -7.43 16.11 -1.57
C ILE A 38 -6.71 17.45 -1.73
N LEU A 39 -5.50 17.45 -2.28
CA LEU A 39 -4.73 18.67 -2.49
C LEU A 39 -5.49 19.66 -3.38
N HIS A 40 -6.05 19.19 -4.49
CA HIS A 40 -6.85 20.01 -5.39
C HIS A 40 -8.10 20.61 -4.71
N LEU A 41 -8.79 19.82 -3.88
CA LEU A 41 -9.92 20.31 -3.09
C LEU A 41 -9.51 21.40 -2.10
N LEU A 42 -8.34 21.27 -1.47
CA LEU A 42 -7.82 22.23 -0.49
C LEU A 42 -7.31 23.52 -1.16
N THR A 43 -6.63 23.41 -2.31
CA THR A 43 -6.08 24.58 -3.02
C THR A 43 -7.15 25.38 -3.76
N LYS A 44 -8.35 24.80 -3.97
CA LYS A 44 -9.44 25.40 -4.78
C LYS A 44 -8.94 25.87 -6.15
N GLU A 45 -7.93 25.18 -6.68
CA GLU A 45 -7.41 25.47 -8.00
C GLU A 45 -8.52 25.30 -9.03
N LYS A 46 -8.63 26.28 -9.94
CA LYS A 46 -9.66 26.28 -10.98
C LYS A 46 -9.27 25.47 -12.22
N GLU A 47 -8.00 25.09 -12.33
CA GLU A 47 -7.50 24.23 -13.42
C GLU A 47 -7.86 22.77 -13.14
N GLU A 48 -8.25 22.03 -14.19
CA GLU A 48 -8.64 20.62 -14.08
C GLU A 48 -7.47 19.76 -13.55
N LEU A 49 -7.73 18.96 -12.52
CA LEU A 49 -6.77 17.99 -12.00
C LEU A 49 -6.50 16.90 -13.05
N ARG A 50 -5.42 17.05 -13.83
CA ARG A 50 -4.95 16.06 -14.80
C ARG A 50 -4.03 15.03 -14.13
N LEU A 51 -4.58 13.85 -13.87
CA LEU A 51 -3.82 12.69 -13.41
C LEU A 51 -3.35 11.91 -14.64
N GLU A 52 -2.26 12.35 -15.26
CA GLU A 52 -1.60 11.58 -16.32
C GLU A 52 -1.00 10.29 -15.74
N LEU A 53 -1.15 9.17 -16.47
CA LEU A 53 -0.84 7.82 -16.01
C LEU A 53 0.61 7.43 -16.27
#